data_AF-A0A0C2UE13-F1
#
_entry.id   AF-A0A0C2UE13-F1
#
_cell.length_a   1.000
_cell.length_b   1.000
_cell.length_c   1.000
_cell.angle_alpha   90.00
_cell.angle_beta   90.00
_cell.angle_gamma   90.00
#
_symmetry.space_group_name_H-M   'P 1'
#
loop_
_entity.id
_entity.type
_entity.pdbx_description
1 polymer ?
#
loop_
_entity_poly.entity_id
_entity_poly.type
_entity_poly.pdbx_seq_one_letter_code
_entity_poly.pdbx_strand_id
1 'polypeptide(L)'
;MPFTAILSISHRITGVALAVGTIVLAYWLASAAYGPVAYGHAQAVLGSVLGKLVLFGWTAALFYHLCNGIRHLFWDKGRGYEIAEADKSGRMVVGAAALLTVLAWVFGL
;
A
#
# COMPACT_ATOMS: atom_id res chain seq x y z
N MET A 1 18.13 -9.24 10.87
CA MET A 1 18.28 -9.12 9.41
C MET A 1 18.71 -7.69 9.09
N PRO A 2 19.56 -7.46 8.06
CA PRO A 2 19.87 -6.10 7.60
C PRO A 2 18.60 -5.32 7.27
N PHE A 3 18.57 -4.01 7.53
CA PHE A 3 17.39 -3.17 7.29
C PHE A 3 16.90 -3.25 5.84
N THR A 4 17.82 -3.23 4.88
CA THR A 4 17.53 -3.40 3.45
C THR A 4 16.88 -4.74 3.12
N ALA A 5 17.25 -5.82 3.82
CA ALA A 5 16.64 -7.14 3.65
C ALA A 5 15.21 -7.18 4.21
N ILE A 6 14.95 -6.51 5.34
CA ILE A 6 13.59 -6.35 5.88
C ILE A 6 12.72 -5.62 4.85
N LEU A 7 13.21 -4.53 4.27
CA LEU A 7 12.46 -3.78 3.27
C LEU A 7 12.14 -4.63 2.02
N SER A 8 13.08 -5.48 1.58
CA SER A 8 12.88 -6.39 0.46
C SER A 8 11.79 -7.44 0.72
N ILE A 9 11.78 -8.08 1.90
CA ILE A 9 10.73 -9.06 2.21
C ILE A 9 9.37 -8.37 2.41
N SER A 10 9.35 -7.20 3.06
CA SER A 10 8.14 -6.40 3.18
C SER A 10 7.57 -5.98 1.83
N HIS A 11 8.40 -5.71 0.82
CA HIS A 11 7.94 -5.37 -0.54
C HIS A 11 7.21 -6.54 -1.21
N ARG A 12 7.72 -7.76 -1.02
CA ARG A 12 7.06 -8.98 -1.51
C ARG A 12 5.74 -9.26 -0.78
N ILE A 13 5.74 -9.17 0.54
CA ILE A 13 4.54 -9.37 1.36
C ILE A 13 3.44 -8.37 0.97
N THR A 14 3.80 -7.09 0.85
CA THR A 14 2.86 -6.04 0.42
C THR A 14 2.36 -6.28 -1.01
N GLY A 15 3.20 -6.76 -1.92
CA GLY A 15 2.77 -7.14 -3.28
C GLY A 15 1.69 -8.23 -3.28
N VAL A 16 1.86 -9.27 -2.45
CA VAL A 16 0.84 -10.33 -2.29
C VAL A 16 -0.44 -9.78 -1.65
N ALA A 17 -0.32 -8.99 -0.59
CA ALA A 17 -1.46 -8.38 0.08
C ALA A 17 -2.26 -7.46 -0.87
N LEU A 18 -1.56 -6.73 -1.74
CA LEU A 18 -2.18 -5.91 -2.77
C LEU A 18 -2.94 -6.75 -3.78
N ALA A 19 -2.31 -7.81 -4.33
CA ALA A 19 -2.95 -8.70 -5.27
C ALA A 19 -4.26 -9.30 -4.72
N VAL A 20 -4.25 -9.76 -3.46
CA VAL A 20 -5.45 -10.26 -2.78
C VAL A 20 -6.49 -9.15 -2.59
N GLY A 21 -6.09 -7.99 -2.08
CA GLY A 21 -7.02 -6.88 -1.83
C GLY A 21 -7.59 -6.24 -3.10
N THR A 22 -6.98 -6.42 -4.27
CA THR A 22 -7.57 -6.02 -5.55
C THR A 22 -8.92 -6.70 -5.80
N ILE A 23 -9.16 -7.89 -5.25
CA ILE A 23 -10.48 -8.56 -5.31
C ILE A 23 -11.54 -7.71 -4.58
N VAL A 24 -11.18 -7.15 -3.42
CA VAL A 24 -12.07 -6.28 -2.64
C VAL A 24 -12.33 -4.97 -3.38
N LEU A 25 -11.29 -4.38 -4.01
CA LEU A 25 -11.44 -3.19 -4.84
C LEU A 25 -12.35 -3.46 -6.06
N ALA A 26 -12.18 -4.60 -6.73
CA ALA A 26 -13.02 -5.01 -7.85
C ALA A 26 -14.48 -5.21 -7.41
N TYR A 27 -14.70 -5.85 -6.25
CA TYR A 27 -16.03 -5.95 -5.65
C TYR A 27 -16.66 -4.58 -5.41
N TRP A 28 -15.95 -3.65 -4.78
CA TRP A 28 -16.45 -2.31 -4.49
C TRP A 28 -16.82 -1.53 -5.77
N LEU A 29 -15.94 -1.57 -6.79
CA LEU A 29 -16.20 -0.95 -8.10
C LEU A 29 -17.39 -1.58 -8.82
N ALA A 30 -17.49 -2.92 -8.80
CA ALA A 30 -18.63 -3.62 -9.38
C ALA A 30 -19.93 -3.23 -8.67
N SER A 31 -19.95 -3.23 -7.33
CA SER A 31 -21.12 -2.81 -6.54
C SER A 31 -21.55 -1.38 -6.85
N ALA A 32 -20.61 -0.46 -7.10
CA ALA A 32 -20.93 0.90 -7.54
C ALA A 32 -21.63 0.94 -8.90
N ALA A 33 -21.28 0.03 -9.82
CA ALA A 33 -21.90 -0.08 -11.14
C ALA A 33 -23.28 -0.75 -11.12
N TYR A 34 -23.51 -1.71 -10.23
CA TYR A 34 -24.78 -2.46 -10.13
C TYR A 34 -25.93 -1.68 -9.49
N GLY A 35 -25.65 -0.53 -8.86
CA GLY A 35 -26.66 0.40 -8.36
C GLY A 35 -26.72 0.52 -6.84
N PRO A 36 -27.66 1.34 -6.32
CA PRO A 36 -27.61 1.85 -4.95
C PRO A 36 -27.68 0.77 -3.87
N VAL A 37 -28.46 -0.30 -4.08
CA VAL A 37 -28.60 -1.39 -3.11
C VAL A 37 -27.29 -2.17 -2.97
N ALA A 38 -26.69 -2.58 -4.09
CA ALA A 38 -25.41 -3.30 -4.11
C ALA A 38 -24.29 -2.46 -3.52
N TYR A 39 -24.22 -1.17 -3.90
CA TYR A 39 -23.26 -0.24 -3.34
C TYR A 39 -23.46 -0.02 -1.83
N GLY A 40 -24.71 0.10 -1.36
CA GLY A 40 -25.03 0.21 0.06
C GLY A 40 -24.49 -0.96 0.89
N HIS A 41 -24.58 -2.19 0.38
CA HIS A 41 -23.97 -3.35 1.03
C HIS A 41 -22.44 -3.27 1.08
N ALA A 42 -21.80 -2.90 -0.03
CA ALA A 42 -20.35 -2.72 -0.06
C ALA A 42 -19.87 -1.65 0.94
N GLN A 43 -20.58 -0.53 1.01
CA GLN A 43 -20.31 0.55 1.97
C GLN A 43 -20.52 0.11 3.42
N ALA A 44 -21.53 -0.71 3.70
CA ALA A 44 -21.74 -1.25 5.05
C ALA A 44 -20.60 -2.17 5.49
N VAL A 45 -20.12 -3.05 4.61
CA VAL A 45 -19.01 -3.97 4.89
C VAL A 45 -17.70 -3.20 5.05
N LEU A 46 -17.34 -2.36 4.08
CA LEU A 46 -16.07 -1.63 4.08
C LEU A 46 -16.03 -0.48 5.09
N GLY A 47 -17.20 0.10 5.39
CA GLY A 47 -17.36 1.14 6.41
C GLY A 47 -17.37 0.61 7.85
N SER A 48 -17.52 -0.71 8.06
CA SER A 48 -17.41 -1.34 9.37
C SER A 48 -16.00 -1.15 9.97
N VAL A 49 -15.86 -1.32 11.29
CA VAL A 49 -14.57 -1.22 11.97
C VAL A 49 -13.54 -2.17 11.37
N LEU A 50 -13.94 -3.42 11.11
CA LEU A 50 -13.06 -4.41 10.49
C LEU A 50 -12.75 -4.07 9.03
N GLY A 51 -13.74 -3.59 8.27
CA GLY A 51 -13.55 -3.14 6.89
C GLY A 51 -12.53 -2.00 6.80
N LYS A 52 -12.65 -1.00 7.68
CA LYS A 52 -11.70 0.11 7.78
C LYS A 52 -10.31 -0.36 8.21
N LEU A 53 -10.20 -1.30 9.15
CA LEU A 53 -8.90 -1.88 9.53
C LEU A 53 -8.20 -2.55 8.33
N VAL A 54 -8.95 -3.32 7.55
CA VAL A 54 -8.44 -3.98 6.33
C VAL A 54 -8.06 -2.95 5.27
N LEU A 55 -8.88 -1.94 5.03
CA LEU A 55 -8.58 -0.84 4.11
C LEU A 55 -7.34 -0.06 4.55
N PHE A 56 -7.15 0.15 5.85
CA PHE A 56 -5.96 0.83 6.38
C PHE A 56 -4.71 0.02 6.09
N GLY A 57 -4.74 -1.28 6.40
CA GLY A 57 -3.65 -2.19 6.09
C GLY A 57 -3.35 -2.26 4.59
N TRP A 58 -4.38 -2.31 3.75
CA TRP A 58 -4.24 -2.38 2.30
C TRP A 58 -3.66 -1.08 1.70
N THR A 59 -4.13 0.09 2.15
CA THR A 59 -3.58 1.39 1.71
C THR A 59 -2.16 1.62 2.21
N ALA A 60 -1.84 1.22 3.44
CA ALA A 60 -0.46 1.23 3.94
C ALA A 60 0.46 0.32 3.11
N ALA A 61 -0.01 -0.89 2.77
CA ALA A 61 0.71 -1.80 1.89
C ALA A 61 0.90 -1.19 0.48
N LEU A 62 -0.11 -0.49 -0.05
CA LEU A 62 -0.06 0.18 -1.35
C LEU A 62 1.05 1.23 -1.39
N PHE A 63 1.05 2.17 -0.45
CA PHE A 63 2.04 3.25 -0.44
C PHE A 63 3.44 2.75 -0.15
N TYR A 64 3.59 1.75 0.73
CA TYR A 64 4.88 1.11 0.94
C TYR A 64 5.39 0.42 -0.33
N HIS A 65 4.55 -0.39 -0.98
CA HIS A 65 4.92 -1.12 -2.18
C HIS A 65 5.28 -0.18 -3.32
N LEU A 66 4.52 0.90 -3.50
CA LEU A 66 4.79 1.95 -4.47
C LEU A 66 6.13 2.65 -4.20
N CYS A 67 6.35 3.14 -2.98
CA CYS A 67 7.59 3.85 -2.64
C CYS A 67 8.81 2.96 -2.78
N ASN A 68 8.74 1.71 -2.30
CA ASN A 68 9.84 0.79 -2.44
C ASN A 68 10.03 0.33 -3.90
N GLY A 69 8.95 0.21 -4.68
CA GLY A 69 9.01 -0.06 -6.12
C GLY A 69 9.74 1.05 -6.88
N ILE A 70 9.47 2.32 -6.57
CA ILE A 70 10.21 3.47 -7.13
C ILE A 70 11.71 3.35 -6.79
N ARG A 71 12.05 3.00 -5.54
CA ARG A 71 13.44 2.75 -5.15
C ARG A 71 14.08 1.62 -5.96
N HIS A 72 13.36 0.53 -6.21
CA HIS A 72 13.83 -0.54 -7.11
C HIS A 72 14.06 -0.03 -8.54
N LEU A 73 13.19 0.82 -9.09
CA LEU A 73 13.38 1.41 -10.41
C LEU A 73 14.61 2.33 -10.48
N PHE A 74 15.04 2.95 -9.37
CA PHE A 74 16.31 3.67 -9.30
C PHE A 74 17.50 2.72 -9.32
N TRP A 75 17.42 1.60 -8.59
CA TRP A 75 18.41 0.54 -8.64
C TRP A 75 18.53 -0.06 -10.05
N ASP A 76 17.43 -0.28 -10.76
CA ASP A 76 17.46 -0.82 -12.14
C ASP A 76 18.16 0.13 -13.13
N LYS A 77 18.23 1.43 -12.80
CA LYS A 77 18.99 2.44 -13.55
C LYS A 77 20.44 2.59 -13.08
N GLY A 78 20.91 1.73 -12.20
CA GLY A 78 22.29 1.73 -11.70
C GLY A 78 22.59 2.76 -10.61
N ARG A 79 21.58 3.30 -9.90
CA ARG A 79 21.76 4.36 -8.89
C ARG A 79 21.44 3.85 -7.49
N GLY A 80 22.20 4.24 -6.46
CA GLY A 80 21.85 3.98 -5.06
C GLY A 80 22.29 2.60 -4.51
N TYR A 81 23.38 2.05 -5.03
CA TYR A 81 23.94 0.76 -4.59
C TYR A 81 24.88 0.86 -3.39
N GLU A 82 25.43 2.05 -3.11
CA GLU A 82 26.25 2.25 -1.94
C GLU A 82 25.45 1.99 -0.67
N ILE A 83 26.06 1.35 0.33
CA ILE A 83 25.36 0.91 1.54
C ILE A 83 24.66 2.09 2.24
N ALA A 84 25.34 3.24 2.33
CA ALA A 84 24.79 4.45 2.92
C ALA A 84 23.58 5.00 2.15
N GLU A 85 23.61 4.92 0.81
CA GLU A 85 22.50 5.34 -0.05
C GLU A 85 21.32 4.37 0.02
N ALA A 86 21.60 3.07 0.05
CA ALA A 86 20.60 2.03 0.20
C ALA A 86 19.87 2.13 1.54
N ASP A 87 20.58 2.45 2.62
CA ASP A 87 20.01 2.67 3.95
C ASP A 87 19.19 3.97 4.03
N LYS A 88 19.74 5.08 3.51
CA LYS A 88 19.03 6.37 3.42
C LYS A 88 17.75 6.26 2.61
N SER A 89 17.81 5.68 1.42
CA SER A 89 16.63 5.45 0.57
C SER A 89 15.60 4.55 1.23
N GLY A 90 16.04 3.55 2.01
CA GLY A 90 15.16 2.71 2.79
C GLY A 90 14.35 3.48 3.84
N ARG A 91 15.00 4.39 4.59
CA ARG A 91 14.31 5.26 5.54
C ARG A 91 13.32 6.21 4.85
N MET A 92 13.71 6.77 3.71
CA MET A 92 12.83 7.63 2.91
C MET A 92 11.57 6.90 2.44
N VAL A 93 11.71 5.64 2.00
CA VAL A 93 10.57 4.79 1.61
C VAL A 93 9.58 4.64 2.77
N VAL A 94 10.06 4.30 3.98
CA VAL A 94 9.18 4.12 5.15
C VAL A 94 8.50 5.43 5.54
N GLY A 95 9.24 6.54 5.61
CA GLY A 95 8.69 7.84 5.95
C GLY A 95 7.66 8.35 4.95
N ALA A 96 7.96 8.22 3.64
CA ALA A 96 7.03 8.61 2.58
C ALA A 96 5.77 7.74 2.57
N ALA A 97 5.90 6.43 2.74
CA ALA A 97 4.76 5.52 2.81
C ALA A 97 3.84 5.85 4.00
N ALA A 98 4.42 6.11 5.18
CA ALA A 98 3.67 6.51 6.37
C ALA A 98 2.95 7.85 6.14
N LEU A 99 3.63 8.85 5.59
CA LEU A 99 3.05 10.15 5.27
C LEU A 99 1.88 10.02 4.29
N LEU A 100 2.07 9.30 3.18
CA LEU A 100 1.02 9.08 2.18
C LEU A 100 -0.19 8.35 2.75
N THR A 101 0.05 7.36 3.61
CA THR A 101 -1.03 6.63 4.30
C THR A 101 -1.82 7.57 5.20
N VAL A 102 -1.15 8.39 6.02
CA VAL A 102 -1.81 9.37 6.88
C VAL A 102 -2.60 10.37 6.07
N LEU A 103 -2.02 10.94 5.01
CA LEU A 103 -2.71 11.91 4.15
C LEU A 103 -3.95 11.30 3.50
N ALA A 104 -3.85 10.08 2.97
CA ALA A 104 -4.98 9.38 2.37
C ALA A 104 -6.13 9.18 3.36
N TRP A 105 -5.81 8.87 4.62
CA TRP A 105 -6.82 8.70 5.66
C TRP A 105 -7.35 10.02 6.20
N VAL A 106 -6.54 11.06 6.33
CA VAL A 106 -7.01 12.37 6.80
C VAL A 106 -7.93 13.05 5.79
N PHE A 107 -7.63 12.93 4.48
CA PHE A 107 -8.41 13.58 3.43
C PHE A 107 -9.47 12.69 2.77
N GLY A 108 -9.33 11.37 2.87
CA GLY A 108 -10.26 10.40 2.29
C GLY A 108 -11.36 9.92 3.25
N LEU A 109 -11.31 10.35 4.53
CA LEU A 109 -12.37 10.12 5.53
C LEU A 109 -13.53 11.11 5.36
#